data_AF-A0A2U1MXE9-F1
#
_entry.id   AF-A0A2U1MXE9-F1
#
_cell.length_a   1.000
_cell.length_b   1.000
_cell.length_c   1.000
_cell.angle_alpha   90.00
_cell.angle_beta   90.00
_cell.angle_gamma   90.00
#
_symmetry.space_group_name_H-M   'P 1'
#
loop_
_entity.id
_entity.type
_entity.pdbx_description
1 polymer ?
#
loop_
_entity_poly.entity_id
_entity_poly.type
_entity_poly.pdbx_seq_one_letter_code
_entity_poly.pdbx_strand_id
1 'polypeptide(L)'
;MANDRSLEADLKGLTLILLDVIKDKGYTTLKKVKSLNKTNPEWSEPLHECNFQYKAVVDDDVPKAIKGVNERRYELARDGMMDTTIKSQACDEGFMRRSLPLPLTELNTVVHNLAYLTINFVGLL
;
A
#
# COMPACT_ATOMS: atom_id res chain seq x y z
N MET A 1 -4.46 3.71 -15.66
CA MET A 1 -5.89 3.98 -15.93
C MET A 1 -6.30 5.14 -15.05
N ALA A 2 -6.86 6.20 -15.65
CA ALA A 2 -7.46 7.29 -14.90
C ALA A 2 -8.78 6.81 -14.26
N ASN A 3 -9.17 7.39 -13.13
CA ASN A 3 -10.46 7.12 -12.51
C ASN A 3 -11.40 8.26 -12.88
N ASP A 4 -12.44 7.99 -13.69
CA ASP A 4 -13.34 9.03 -14.20
C ASP A 4 -14.06 9.81 -13.09
N ARG A 5 -14.18 9.22 -11.89
CA ARG A 5 -14.72 9.90 -10.69
C ARG A 5 -13.82 11.03 -10.19
N SER A 6 -12.57 11.13 -10.63
CA SER A 6 -11.66 12.20 -10.20
C SER A 6 -12.00 13.56 -10.79
N LEU A 7 -12.77 13.62 -11.88
CA LEU A 7 -13.11 14.87 -12.58
C LEU A 7 -14.06 15.77 -11.77
N GLU A 8 -14.87 15.17 -10.90
CA GLU A 8 -15.87 15.86 -10.08
C GLU A 8 -15.57 15.80 -8.58
N ALA A 9 -14.52 15.09 -8.19
CA ALA A 9 -14.18 14.88 -6.80
C ALA A 9 -13.57 16.15 -6.18
N ASP A 10 -14.10 16.54 -5.01
CA ASP A 10 -13.39 17.44 -4.12
C ASP A 10 -12.11 16.76 -3.58
N LEU A 11 -11.26 17.53 -2.89
CA LEU A 11 -10.00 17.00 -2.37
C LEU A 11 -10.20 15.79 -1.45
N LYS A 12 -11.30 15.75 -0.69
CA LYS A 12 -11.67 14.60 0.15
C LYS A 12 -11.97 13.38 -0.73
N GLY A 13 -12.79 13.55 -1.76
CA GLY A 13 -13.11 12.50 -2.72
C GLY A 13 -11.87 11.95 -3.45
N LEU A 14 -10.95 12.83 -3.87
CA LEU A 14 -9.68 12.43 -4.47
C LEU A 14 -8.82 11.62 -3.48
N THR A 15 -8.75 12.05 -2.22
CA THR A 15 -8.05 11.32 -1.16
C THR A 15 -8.64 9.92 -0.96
N LEU A 16 -9.97 9.79 -0.90
CA LEU A 16 -10.63 8.48 -0.78
C LEU A 16 -10.40 7.60 -2.01
N ILE A 17 -10.38 8.17 -3.22
CA ILE A 17 -10.04 7.44 -4.44
C ILE A 17 -8.61 6.90 -4.37
N LEU A 18 -7.63 7.70 -3.92
CA LEU A 18 -6.26 7.23 -3.78
C LEU A 18 -6.16 6.07 -2.79
N LEU A 19 -6.86 6.16 -1.65
CA LEU A 19 -6.92 5.09 -0.64
C LEU A 19 -7.50 3.79 -1.21
N ASP A 20 -8.58 3.87 -2.00
CA ASP A 20 -9.15 2.71 -2.68
C ASP A 20 -8.16 2.08 -3.68
N VAL A 21 -7.45 2.91 -4.47
CA VAL A 21 -6.43 2.41 -5.40
C VAL A 21 -5.28 1.73 -4.65
N ILE A 22 -4.83 2.28 -3.52
CA ILE A 22 -3.80 1.66 -2.69
C ILE A 22 -4.27 0.30 -2.17
N LYS A 23 -5.53 0.20 -1.71
CA LYS A 23 -6.12 -1.07 -1.25
C LYS A 23 -6.11 -2.13 -2.34
N ASP A 24 -6.54 -1.76 -3.55
CA ASP A 24 -6.57 -2.66 -4.70
C ASP A 24 -5.17 -3.12 -5.11
N LYS A 25 -4.18 -2.21 -5.06
CA LYS A 25 -2.77 -2.57 -5.28
C LYS A 25 -2.23 -3.47 -4.19
N GLY A 26 -2.60 -3.25 -2.92
CA GLY A 26 -2.28 -4.15 -1.82
C GLY A 26 -2.81 -5.57 -2.03
N TYR A 27 -4.07 -5.73 -2.43
CA TYR A 27 -4.62 -7.05 -2.79
C TYR A 27 -3.96 -7.67 -4.01
N THR A 28 -3.59 -6.84 -5.00
CA THR A 28 -2.83 -7.30 -6.17
C THR A 28 -1.47 -7.86 -5.76
N THR A 29 -0.76 -7.17 -4.85
CA THR A 29 0.51 -7.65 -4.30
C THR A 29 0.34 -8.94 -3.52
N LEU A 30 -0.68 -9.06 -2.64
CA LEU A 30 -0.97 -10.31 -1.92
C LEU A 30 -1.22 -11.50 -2.87
N LYS A 31 -1.96 -11.28 -3.96
CA LYS A 31 -2.17 -12.31 -5.00
C LYS A 31 -0.84 -12.71 -5.66
N LYS A 32 0.01 -11.74 -5.98
CA LYS A 32 1.33 -11.99 -6.58
C LYS A 32 2.26 -12.74 -5.62
N VAL A 33 2.31 -12.35 -4.34
CA VAL A 33 3.05 -13.06 -3.29
C VAL A 33 2.62 -14.51 -3.19
N LYS A 34 1.30 -14.77 -3.14
CA LYS A 34 0.76 -16.15 -3.12
C LYS A 34 1.17 -16.95 -4.36
N SER A 35 1.21 -16.33 -5.53
CA SER A 35 1.66 -16.98 -6.76
C SER A 35 3.15 -17.31 -6.70
N LEU A 36 3.99 -16.34 -6.29
CA LEU A 36 5.44 -16.52 -6.19
C LEU A 36 5.82 -17.59 -5.18
N ASN A 37 5.08 -17.70 -4.07
CA ASN A 37 5.35 -18.69 -3.03
C ASN A 37 5.10 -20.13 -3.51
N LYS A 38 4.24 -20.32 -4.52
CA LYS A 38 4.02 -21.62 -5.14
C LYS A 38 5.12 -22.00 -6.13
N THR A 39 5.67 -21.03 -6.84
CA THR A 39 6.63 -21.25 -7.92
C THR A 39 8.09 -21.17 -7.47
N ASN A 40 8.36 -20.50 -6.34
CA ASN A 40 9.70 -20.28 -5.79
C ASN A 40 9.70 -20.58 -4.28
N PRO A 41 9.61 -21.85 -3.85
CA PRO A 41 9.58 -22.22 -2.43
C PRO A 41 10.80 -21.73 -1.63
N GLU A 42 11.93 -21.52 -2.30
CA GLU A 42 13.17 -20.97 -1.74
C GLU A 42 13.05 -19.49 -1.34
N TRP A 43 12.03 -18.77 -1.83
CA TRP A 43 11.70 -17.40 -1.41
C TRP A 43 10.65 -17.35 -0.29
N SER A 44 10.35 -18.48 0.36
CA SER A 44 9.27 -18.58 1.36
C SER A 44 9.39 -17.55 2.49
N GLU A 45 10.59 -17.32 3.01
CA GLU A 45 10.81 -16.38 4.10
C GLU A 45 10.56 -14.91 3.71
N PRO A 46 11.19 -14.33 2.66
CA PRO A 46 10.88 -12.97 2.24
C PRO A 46 9.44 -12.82 1.71
N LEU A 47 8.85 -13.86 1.10
CA LEU A 47 7.45 -13.83 0.68
C LEU A 47 6.48 -13.86 1.87
N HIS A 48 6.82 -14.56 2.95
CA HIS A 48 6.06 -14.52 4.20
C HIS A 48 6.08 -13.11 4.80
N GLU A 49 7.26 -12.47 4.83
CA GLU A 49 7.42 -11.09 5.27
C GLU A 49 6.55 -10.14 4.43
N CYS A 50 6.64 -10.19 3.09
CA CYS A 50 5.78 -9.41 2.21
C CYS A 50 4.28 -9.66 2.46
N ASN A 51 3.87 -10.92 2.63
CA ASN A 51 2.47 -11.24 2.94
C ASN A 51 2.01 -10.63 4.27
N PHE A 52 2.85 -10.67 5.30
CA PHE A 52 2.55 -10.05 6.59
C PHE A 52 2.38 -8.54 6.46
N GLN A 53 3.33 -7.86 5.82
CA GLN A 53 3.29 -6.42 5.62
C GLN A 53 2.05 -5.99 4.82
N TYR A 54 1.76 -6.66 3.70
CA TYR A 54 0.64 -6.30 2.85
C TYR A 54 -0.73 -6.66 3.43
N LYS A 55 -0.83 -7.66 4.30
CA LYS A 55 -2.06 -7.87 5.09
C LYS A 55 -2.33 -6.68 6.01
N ALA A 56 -1.30 -6.20 6.71
CA ALA A 56 -1.46 -5.01 7.55
C ALA A 56 -1.86 -3.77 6.73
N VAL A 57 -1.32 -3.62 5.50
CA VAL A 57 -1.75 -2.53 4.60
C VAL A 57 -3.25 -2.61 4.28
N VAL A 58 -3.76 -3.77 3.85
CA VAL A 58 -5.15 -3.88 3.36
C VAL A 58 -6.18 -4.00 4.48
N ASP A 59 -5.81 -4.61 5.61
CA ASP A 59 -6.72 -4.94 6.71
C ASP A 59 -6.68 -3.88 7.83
N ASP A 60 -5.61 -3.07 7.94
CA ASP A 60 -5.45 -2.07 9.01
C ASP A 60 -5.14 -0.67 8.48
N ASP A 61 -4.02 -0.47 7.79
CA ASP A 61 -3.52 0.89 7.48
C ASP A 61 -4.44 1.69 6.56
N VAL A 62 -4.88 1.09 5.46
CA VAL A 62 -5.79 1.74 4.52
C VAL A 62 -7.17 1.95 5.18
N PRO A 63 -7.79 0.96 5.84
CA PRO A 63 -9.01 1.19 6.64
C PRO A 63 -8.88 2.30 7.68
N LYS A 64 -7.76 2.35 8.42
CA LYS A 64 -7.44 3.41 9.40
C LYS A 64 -7.41 4.78 8.72
N ALA A 65 -6.82 4.88 7.54
CA ALA A 65 -6.77 6.15 6.80
C ALA A 65 -8.11 6.56 6.20
N ILE A 66 -8.90 5.63 5.66
CA ILE A 66 -10.28 5.90 5.22
C ILE A 66 -11.11 6.43 6.38
N LYS A 67 -11.00 5.81 7.56
CA LYS A 67 -11.67 6.28 8.78
C LYS A 67 -11.20 7.68 9.17
N GLY A 68 -9.88 7.92 9.16
CA GLY A 68 -9.30 9.23 9.46
C GLY A 68 -9.82 10.35 8.56
N VAL A 69 -9.88 10.12 7.25
CA VAL A 69 -10.43 11.08 6.28
C VAL A 69 -11.93 11.32 6.51
N ASN A 70 -12.70 10.27 6.79
CA ASN A 70 -14.15 10.40 6.99
C ASN A 70 -14.51 11.10 8.31
N GLU A 71 -13.77 10.84 9.38
CA GLU A 71 -13.98 11.41 10.71
C GLU A 71 -13.25 12.74 10.92
N ARG A 72 -12.57 13.29 9.91
CA ARG A 72 -11.71 14.50 10.00
C ARG A 72 -10.59 14.36 11.04
N ARG A 73 -10.09 13.14 11.23
CA ARG A 73 -8.93 12.80 12.07
C ARG A 73 -7.71 12.61 11.18
N TYR A 74 -7.22 13.69 10.60
CA TYR A 74 -6.23 13.64 9.52
C TYR A 74 -4.88 13.06 9.94
N GLU A 75 -4.44 13.28 11.18
CA GLU A 75 -3.23 12.62 11.70
C GLU A 75 -3.39 11.08 11.72
N LEU A 76 -4.58 10.55 12.04
CA LEU A 76 -4.85 9.11 11.94
C LEU A 76 -4.69 8.59 10.50
N ALA A 77 -5.09 9.41 9.51
CA ALA A 77 -4.93 9.05 8.11
C ALA A 77 -3.50 9.15 7.61
N ARG A 78 -2.75 10.16 8.05
CA ARG A 78 -1.32 10.28 7.78
C ARG A 78 -0.55 9.11 8.38
N ASP A 79 -0.85 8.71 9.61
CA ASP A 79 -0.23 7.55 10.26
C ASP A 79 -0.43 6.28 9.43
N GLY A 80 -1.67 5.98 9.03
CA GLY A 80 -1.94 4.80 8.20
C GLY A 80 -1.17 4.81 6.87
N MET A 81 -1.07 5.97 6.21
CA MET A 81 -0.30 6.07 4.96
C MET A 81 1.21 6.03 5.18
N MET A 82 1.72 6.59 6.27
CA MET A 82 3.13 6.47 6.65
C MET A 82 3.50 5.01 6.92
N ASP A 83 2.68 4.29 7.68
CA ASP A 83 2.84 2.84 7.89
C ASP A 83 2.82 2.09 6.55
N THR A 84 1.93 2.45 5.63
CA THR A 84 1.87 1.85 4.29
C THR A 84 3.16 2.07 3.49
N THR A 85 3.76 3.27 3.56
CA THR A 85 5.05 3.55 2.89
C THR A 85 6.16 2.64 3.42
N ILE A 86 6.26 2.50 4.75
CA ILE A 86 7.27 1.66 5.41
C ILE A 86 7.07 0.19 5.04
N LYS A 87 5.83 -0.31 5.12
CA LYS A 87 5.50 -1.72 4.89
C LYS A 87 5.74 -2.15 3.43
N SER A 88 5.49 -1.26 2.47
CA SER A 88 5.82 -1.52 1.07
C SER A 88 7.33 -1.67 0.84
N GLN A 89 8.16 -0.86 1.51
CA GLN A 89 9.62 -0.94 1.43
C GLN A 89 10.17 -2.18 2.15
N ALA A 90 9.63 -2.49 3.34
CA ALA A 90 10.02 -3.67 4.12
C ALA A 90 9.89 -4.98 3.32
N CYS A 91 8.93 -5.07 2.40
CA CYS A 91 8.82 -6.20 1.48
C CYS A 91 10.06 -6.33 0.58
N ASP A 92 10.53 -5.26 -0.07
CA ASP A 92 11.75 -5.31 -0.89
C ASP A 92 13.00 -5.56 -0.02
N GLU A 93 13.08 -4.95 1.15
CA GLU A 93 14.20 -5.14 2.09
C GLU A 93 14.37 -6.61 2.52
N GLY A 94 13.26 -7.35 2.67
CA GLY A 94 13.28 -8.78 2.98
C GLY A 94 14.03 -9.60 1.93
N PHE A 95 13.88 -9.25 0.65
CA PHE A 95 14.64 -9.86 -0.45
C PHE A 95 16.07 -9.34 -0.52
N MET A 96 16.30 -8.04 -0.34
CA MET A 96 17.64 -7.42 -0.37
C MET A 96 18.56 -8.00 0.72
N ARG A 97 18.05 -8.17 1.95
CA ARG A 97 18.79 -8.77 3.08
C ARG A 97 19.29 -10.19 2.79
N ARG A 98 18.67 -10.87 1.84
CA ARG A 98 19.01 -12.24 1.41
C ARG A 98 19.71 -12.28 0.05
N SER A 99 20.02 -11.11 -0.53
CA SER A 99 20.61 -10.98 -1.87
C SER A 99 19.80 -11.71 -2.95
N LEU A 100 18.47 -11.72 -2.83
CA LEU A 100 17.55 -12.33 -3.77
C LEU A 100 17.05 -11.32 -4.81
N PRO A 101 16.56 -11.78 -5.99
CA PRO A 101 15.85 -10.92 -6.93
C PRO A 101 14.66 -10.22 -6.28
N LEU A 102 14.24 -9.08 -6.83
CA LEU A 102 13.14 -8.27 -6.29
C LEU A 102 11.88 -8.37 -7.17
N PRO A 103 11.10 -9.47 -7.08
CA PRO A 103 9.99 -9.73 -8.00
C PRO A 103 8.77 -8.84 -7.80
N LEU A 104 8.78 -7.96 -6.78
CA LEU A 104 7.65 -7.13 -6.35
C LEU A 104 7.95 -5.63 -6.38
N THR A 105 9.16 -5.19 -6.71
CA THR A 105 9.59 -3.78 -6.60
C THR A 105 8.69 -2.81 -7.34
N GLU A 106 8.18 -3.17 -8.52
CA GLU A 106 7.26 -2.29 -9.26
C GLU A 106 5.95 -2.05 -8.47
N LEU A 107 5.36 -3.12 -7.93
CA LEU A 107 4.14 -3.03 -7.12
C LEU A 107 4.41 -2.29 -5.80
N ASN A 108 5.53 -2.59 -5.15
CA ASN A 108 5.97 -1.93 -3.92
C ASN A 108 6.16 -0.42 -4.13
N THR A 109 6.82 -0.04 -5.23
CA THR A 109 7.03 1.36 -5.61
C THR A 109 5.71 2.08 -5.88
N VAL A 110 4.77 1.44 -6.59
CA VAL A 110 3.45 2.03 -6.84
C VAL A 110 2.69 2.28 -5.54
N VAL A 111 2.68 1.30 -4.63
CA VAL A 111 2.00 1.43 -3.33
C VAL A 111 2.66 2.51 -2.49
N HIS A 112 4.00 2.53 -2.42
CA HIS A 112 4.78 3.55 -1.73
C HIS A 112 4.44 4.96 -2.23
N ASN A 113 4.52 5.18 -3.55
CA ASN A 113 4.30 6.49 -4.16
C ASN A 113 2.88 6.98 -3.96
N LEU A 114 1.89 6.09 -4.10
CA LEU A 114 0.48 6.45 -3.86
C LEU A 114 0.23 6.78 -2.38
N ALA A 115 0.81 6.02 -1.45
CA ALA A 115 0.70 6.32 -0.02
C ALA A 115 1.35 7.67 0.31
N TYR A 116 2.56 7.93 -0.20
CA TYR A 116 3.22 9.22 -0.04
C TYR A 116 2.40 10.39 -0.63
N LEU A 117 1.84 10.22 -1.84
CA LEU A 117 0.95 11.21 -2.44
C LEU A 117 -0.28 11.45 -1.56
N THR A 118 -0.87 10.38 -1.01
CA THR A 118 -2.05 10.46 -0.14
C THR A 118 -1.76 11.22 1.15
N ILE A 119 -0.56 11.08 1.75
CA ILE A 119 -0.14 11.89 2.91
C ILE A 119 -0.22 13.39 2.59
N ASN A 120 0.26 13.79 1.41
CA ASN A 120 0.21 15.20 0.98
C ASN A 120 -1.22 15.68 0.76
N PHE A 121 -2.08 14.85 0.16
CA PHE A 121 -3.50 15.17 -0.03
C PHE A 121 -4.23 15.33 1.30
N VAL A 122 -3.96 14.46 2.27
CA VAL A 122 -4.53 14.56 3.62
C VAL A 122 -4.07 15.85 4.32
N GLY A 123 -2.83 16.28 4.10
CA GLY A 123 -2.31 17.54 4.66
C GLY A 123 -2.96 18.81 4.10
N LEU A 124 -3.78 18.69 3.04
CA LEU A 124 -4.53 19.78 2.43
C LEU A 124 -6.02 19.78 2.84
N LEU A 125 -6.47 18.81 3.66
CA LEU A 125 -7.84 18.68 4.18
C LEU A 125 -8.04 19.37 5.54
#